data_AF-A0A6P3UXM4-F1
#
_entry.id   AF-A0A6P3UXM4-F1
#
_cell.length_a   1.000
_cell.length_b   1.000
_cell.length_c   1.000
_cell.angle_alpha   90.00
_cell.angle_beta   90.00
_cell.angle_gamma   90.00
#
_symmetry.space_group_name_H-M   'P 1'
#
loop_
_entity.id
_entity.type
_entity.pdbx_description
1 polymer ?
#
loop_
_entity_poly.entity_id
_entity_poly.type
_entity_poly.pdbx_seq_one_letter_code
_entity_poly.pdbx_strand_id
1 'polypeptide(L)'
;MLIFLKKSEISREVMSFYFGSRRGTKPGCIPAFYREVYEKICSPTSGNVEREVFKSLLVKSQLSSSVLSQIWELVDSKTGYLTRSGLYKGLALVAFAQQGKHPSDKLLENSESQELPVPVLGDLSEVTLLAQRLHKGSNPAKLNLTYSDICNLDTIEVNLVPEKKGIFLKHVEYQVTSKRFNSVVYRRYNDFVSLHELLLARFPYRLIPKLPPKKIVGADSQFLEERRRSLLRFLTVIARHPVVSKDHIVQFFFTYTGEETQHKIREVFRRVPDEFATSELSSRAKELVPPETLTEFANSRDQIRVILLGISRLKNIADCLAIRSHSYAVDMAELGTQLSNLASEPHGTTAWATGGSTIWQEMKKGFHIISKEFNLLSTRALQQAVREETRVCERLNLLLDVLVAHRILCERHERGVSADHQRALSTMLSLKKRQMQGVIRGTDSDTVEYLENKMVAQESVIANVELRNCFSLHCLHMETQLVHAHLEILATVLQSLVNVQIRGHSELAEVWKLIEPTIMKCLPEKSTSGSNGIS
;
A
#
# COMPACT_ATOMS: atom_id res chain seq x y z
N MET A 1 9.53 8.93 -40.73
CA MET A 1 8.07 8.64 -40.79
C MET A 1 7.50 8.03 -39.50
N LEU A 2 8.18 8.15 -38.35
CA LEU A 2 7.77 7.57 -37.06
C LEU A 2 7.59 8.61 -35.93
N ILE A 3 7.71 9.91 -36.26
CA ILE A 3 7.54 11.03 -35.31
C ILE A 3 6.13 11.66 -35.43
N PHE A 4 5.39 11.36 -36.51
CA PHE A 4 4.07 11.95 -36.75
C PHE A 4 2.87 11.11 -36.25
N LEU A 5 3.05 9.84 -35.93
CA LEU A 5 1.95 8.95 -35.53
C LEU A 5 1.71 8.92 -34.00
N LYS A 6 2.68 9.31 -33.17
CA LYS A 6 2.57 9.25 -31.70
C LYS A 6 1.77 10.39 -31.06
N LYS A 7 1.49 11.49 -31.77
CA LYS A 7 0.69 12.62 -31.26
C LYS A 7 -0.83 12.47 -31.47
N SER A 8 -1.27 11.52 -32.31
CA SER A 8 -2.67 11.47 -32.76
C SER A 8 -3.58 10.52 -31.96
N GLU A 9 -3.03 9.45 -31.35
CA GLU A 9 -3.84 8.46 -30.63
C GLU A 9 -4.02 8.75 -29.13
N ILE A 10 -3.01 9.33 -28.48
CA ILE A 10 -3.10 9.73 -27.05
C ILE A 10 -4.05 10.93 -26.86
N SER A 11 -4.30 11.73 -27.91
CA SER A 11 -5.29 12.81 -27.87
C SER A 11 -6.74 12.35 -27.99
N ARG A 12 -7.01 11.14 -28.51
CA ARG A 12 -8.40 10.66 -28.74
C ARG A 12 -9.00 9.97 -27.52
N GLU A 13 -8.21 9.22 -26.75
CA GLU A 13 -8.73 8.52 -25.56
C GLU A 13 -8.86 9.42 -24.31
N VAL A 14 -8.10 10.51 -24.23
CA VAL A 14 -8.15 11.44 -23.09
C VAL A 14 -9.31 12.44 -23.19
N MET A 15 -9.87 12.66 -24.39
CA MET A 15 -11.03 13.54 -24.60
C MET A 15 -12.38 12.89 -24.24
N SER A 16 -12.41 11.56 -24.05
CA SER A 16 -13.64 10.82 -23.78
C SER A 16 -14.14 10.91 -22.33
N PHE A 17 -13.31 11.34 -21.38
CA PHE A 17 -13.58 11.11 -19.96
C PHE A 17 -14.02 12.34 -19.14
N TYR A 18 -14.06 13.54 -19.74
CA TYR A 18 -14.50 14.76 -19.02
C TYR A 18 -15.49 15.67 -19.76
N PHE A 19 -15.85 15.37 -21.01
CA PHE A 19 -17.16 15.77 -21.54
C PHE A 19 -18.10 14.59 -21.36
N GLY A 20 -18.55 14.38 -20.12
CA GLY A 20 -19.56 13.38 -19.81
C GLY A 20 -20.80 13.63 -20.69
N SER A 21 -21.10 12.67 -21.56
CA SER A 21 -22.36 12.50 -22.29
C SER A 21 -23.05 13.77 -22.78
N ARG A 22 -22.59 14.31 -23.91
CA ARG A 22 -23.43 14.67 -25.07
C ARG A 22 -22.53 14.96 -26.27
N ARG A 23 -23.02 14.56 -27.45
CA ARG A 23 -22.27 14.51 -28.72
C ARG A 23 -21.84 15.92 -29.15
N GLY A 24 -20.54 16.12 -29.38
CA GLY A 24 -20.09 17.02 -30.46
C GLY A 24 -19.23 18.23 -30.12
N THR A 25 -18.09 18.09 -29.44
CA THR A 25 -17.03 19.11 -29.50
C THR A 25 -15.79 18.58 -30.23
N LYS A 26 -15.48 19.14 -31.39
CA LYS A 26 -14.29 18.79 -32.17
C LYS A 26 -13.02 19.22 -31.43
N PRO A 27 -11.91 18.47 -31.52
CA PRO A 27 -10.62 18.79 -30.88
C PRO A 27 -9.93 20.08 -31.36
N GLY A 28 -10.58 20.89 -32.21
CA GLY A 28 -10.09 22.17 -32.73
C GLY A 28 -10.58 23.42 -31.98
N CYS A 29 -11.38 23.31 -30.92
CA CYS A 29 -11.98 24.47 -30.23
C CYS A 29 -11.19 25.00 -29.01
N ILE A 30 -10.04 24.38 -28.65
CA ILE A 30 -9.22 24.79 -27.50
C ILE A 30 -8.00 25.58 -27.99
N PRO A 31 -7.86 26.87 -27.62
CA PRO A 31 -6.75 27.72 -28.02
C PRO A 31 -5.39 27.13 -27.63
N ALA A 32 -4.37 27.33 -28.48
CA ALA A 32 -3.00 26.90 -28.20
C ALA A 32 -2.44 27.51 -26.90
N PHE A 33 -2.81 28.75 -26.62
CA PHE A 33 -2.46 29.47 -25.39
C PHE A 33 -2.80 28.67 -24.11
N TYR A 34 -3.91 27.94 -24.09
CA TYR A 34 -4.33 27.20 -22.91
C TYR A 34 -3.39 26.02 -22.64
N ARG A 35 -2.91 25.37 -23.70
CA ARG A 35 -1.92 24.29 -23.61
C ARG A 35 -0.58 24.82 -23.12
N GLU A 36 -0.14 25.95 -23.65
CA GLU A 36 1.12 26.59 -23.24
C GLU A 36 1.10 27.03 -21.77
N VAL A 37 0.01 27.64 -21.32
CA VAL A 37 -0.15 28.04 -19.91
C VAL A 37 -0.13 26.79 -19.01
N TYR A 38 -0.87 25.75 -19.38
CA TYR A 38 -0.89 24.49 -18.62
C TYR A 38 0.50 23.88 -18.50
N GLU A 39 1.25 23.76 -19.60
CA GLU A 39 2.60 23.17 -19.59
C GLU A 39 3.59 23.96 -18.71
N LYS A 40 3.41 25.28 -18.58
CA LYS A 40 4.27 26.13 -17.73
C LYS A 40 3.98 26.02 -16.24
N ILE A 41 2.75 25.67 -15.86
CA ILE A 41 2.30 25.78 -14.46
C ILE A 41 1.85 24.46 -13.84
N CYS A 42 1.67 23.40 -14.63
CA CYS A 42 1.29 22.09 -14.12
C CYS A 42 2.45 21.38 -13.42
N SER A 43 2.11 20.62 -12.39
CA SER A 43 3.05 19.71 -11.72
C SER A 43 3.49 18.60 -12.68
N PRO A 44 4.81 18.42 -12.90
CA PRO A 44 5.32 17.35 -13.76
C PRO A 44 4.97 15.95 -13.24
N THR A 45 4.78 15.80 -11.93
CA THR A 45 4.55 14.52 -11.25
C THR A 45 3.08 14.14 -11.15
N SER A 46 2.17 15.11 -11.03
CA SER A 46 0.73 14.84 -10.89
C SER A 46 -0.10 15.23 -12.10
N GLY A 47 0.42 16.06 -13.01
CA GLY A 47 -0.35 16.66 -14.09
C GLY A 47 -1.42 17.64 -13.62
N ASN A 48 -1.42 18.03 -12.33
CA ASN A 48 -2.38 18.96 -11.76
C ASN A 48 -1.75 20.34 -11.54
N VAL A 49 -2.58 21.37 -11.45
CA VAL A 49 -2.17 22.74 -11.11
C VAL A 49 -2.50 22.99 -9.64
N GLU A 50 -1.50 23.38 -8.85
CA GLU A 50 -1.73 23.67 -7.43
C GLU A 50 -2.64 24.89 -7.24
N ARG A 51 -3.45 24.87 -6.18
CA ARG A 51 -4.42 25.93 -5.87
C ARG A 51 -3.78 27.31 -5.82
N GLU A 52 -2.61 27.43 -5.20
CA GLU A 52 -1.90 28.71 -5.05
C GLU A 52 -1.42 29.26 -6.38
N VAL A 53 -0.95 28.36 -7.27
CA VAL A 53 -0.54 28.70 -8.63
C VAL A 53 -1.73 29.20 -9.44
N PHE A 54 -2.88 28.51 -9.37
CA PHE A 54 -4.08 28.94 -10.10
C PHE A 54 -4.65 30.26 -9.56
N LYS A 55 -4.65 30.48 -8.23
CA LYS A 55 -5.04 31.78 -7.66
C LYS A 55 -4.14 32.90 -8.15
N SER A 56 -2.81 32.68 -8.17
CA SER A 56 -1.86 33.66 -8.69
C SER A 56 -2.11 33.97 -10.18
N LEU A 57 -2.44 32.95 -10.98
CA LEU A 57 -2.83 33.11 -12.38
C LEU A 57 -4.10 33.96 -12.54
N LEU A 58 -5.13 33.70 -11.73
CA LEU A 58 -6.40 34.44 -11.77
C LEU A 58 -6.21 35.93 -11.50
N VAL A 59 -5.35 36.30 -10.54
CA VAL A 59 -5.06 37.70 -10.22
C VAL A 59 -4.48 38.46 -11.42
N LYS A 60 -3.75 37.78 -12.31
CA LYS A 60 -3.20 38.39 -13.53
C LYS A 60 -4.25 38.80 -14.56
N SER A 61 -5.50 38.34 -14.43
CA SER A 61 -6.60 38.70 -15.33
C SER A 61 -7.16 40.11 -15.12
N GLN A 62 -6.75 40.80 -14.05
CA GLN A 62 -7.23 42.15 -13.68
C GLN A 62 -8.75 42.25 -13.46
N LEU A 63 -9.45 41.12 -13.29
CA LEU A 63 -10.86 41.08 -12.90
C LEU A 63 -11.01 41.42 -11.42
N SER A 64 -12.21 41.89 -11.03
CA SER A 64 -12.51 42.20 -9.64
C SER A 64 -12.46 40.94 -8.76
N SER A 65 -12.11 41.11 -7.48
CA SER A 65 -12.02 40.01 -6.51
C SER A 65 -13.33 39.19 -6.41
N SER A 66 -14.49 39.85 -6.54
CA SER A 66 -15.80 39.19 -6.56
C SER A 66 -15.94 38.22 -7.74
N VAL A 67 -15.55 38.63 -8.94
CA VAL A 67 -15.61 37.80 -10.15
C VAL A 67 -14.60 36.66 -10.07
N LEU A 68 -13.40 36.90 -9.53
CA LEU A 68 -12.39 35.85 -9.34
C LEU A 68 -12.85 34.77 -8.36
N SER A 69 -13.52 35.14 -7.27
CA SER A 69 -14.11 34.17 -6.34
C SER A 69 -15.19 33.33 -6.99
N GLN A 70 -16.05 33.93 -7.82
CA GLN A 70 -17.08 33.19 -8.56
C GLN A 70 -16.48 32.20 -9.57
N ILE A 71 -15.44 32.61 -10.31
CA ILE A 71 -14.73 31.72 -11.24
C ILE A 71 -14.05 30.59 -10.46
N TRP A 72 -13.45 30.89 -9.30
CA TRP A 72 -12.86 29.88 -8.43
C TRP A 72 -13.89 28.83 -7.98
N GLU A 73 -15.08 29.26 -7.56
CA GLU A 73 -16.17 28.37 -7.15
C GLU A 73 -16.73 27.52 -8.29
N LEU A 74 -16.84 28.08 -9.51
CA LEU A 74 -17.31 27.34 -10.69
C LEU A 74 -16.31 26.30 -11.19
N VAL A 75 -15.03 26.49 -10.90
CA VAL A 75 -13.96 25.54 -11.23
C VAL A 75 -13.71 24.55 -10.07
N ASP A 76 -14.38 24.75 -8.93
CA ASP A 76 -14.00 24.18 -7.64
C ASP A 76 -13.84 22.65 -7.66
N SER A 77 -12.62 22.27 -7.30
CA SER A 77 -12.20 20.92 -6.97
C SER A 77 -11.98 20.88 -5.46
N LYS A 78 -12.90 20.27 -4.72
CA LYS A 78 -12.82 19.97 -3.27
C LYS A 78 -11.55 19.24 -2.82
N THR A 79 -10.65 18.95 -3.76
CA THR A 79 -9.41 18.17 -3.66
C THR A 79 -8.15 19.02 -3.49
N GLY A 80 -8.23 20.35 -3.53
CA GLY A 80 -7.09 21.26 -3.27
C GLY A 80 -6.14 21.52 -4.45
N TYR A 81 -6.42 20.97 -5.63
CA TYR A 81 -5.65 21.14 -6.88
C TYR A 81 -6.59 21.10 -8.10
N LEU A 82 -6.21 21.75 -9.19
CA LEU A 82 -6.97 21.76 -10.43
C LEU A 82 -6.47 20.71 -11.41
N THR A 83 -7.40 19.99 -12.04
CA THR A 83 -7.11 19.15 -13.21
C THR A 83 -6.89 20.01 -14.46
N ARG A 84 -6.38 19.41 -15.53
CA ARG A 84 -6.25 20.06 -16.85
C ARG A 84 -7.57 20.65 -17.36
N SER A 85 -8.68 19.91 -17.20
CA SER A 85 -10.01 20.37 -17.60
C SER A 85 -10.47 21.54 -16.73
N GLY A 86 -10.21 21.50 -15.42
CA GLY A 86 -10.48 22.61 -14.50
C GLY A 86 -9.74 23.89 -14.90
N LEU A 87 -8.45 23.78 -15.23
CA LEU A 87 -7.68 24.95 -15.70
C LEU A 87 -8.28 25.54 -16.98
N TYR A 88 -8.63 24.71 -17.97
CA TYR A 88 -9.18 25.20 -19.24
C TYR A 88 -10.55 25.86 -19.04
N LYS A 89 -11.40 25.27 -18.19
CA LYS A 89 -12.66 25.88 -17.75
C LYS A 89 -12.42 27.25 -17.13
N GLY A 90 -11.45 27.35 -16.21
CA GLY A 90 -11.07 28.60 -15.57
C GLY A 90 -10.60 29.67 -16.54
N LEU A 91 -9.70 29.34 -17.47
CA LEU A 91 -9.19 30.27 -18.48
C LEU A 91 -10.30 30.80 -19.40
N ALA A 92 -11.24 29.93 -19.79
CA ALA A 92 -12.39 30.33 -20.62
C ALA A 92 -13.34 31.26 -19.86
N LEU A 93 -13.65 30.96 -18.60
CA LEU A 93 -14.48 31.82 -17.77
C LEU A 93 -13.84 33.19 -17.52
N VAL A 94 -12.52 33.24 -17.32
CA VAL A 94 -11.77 34.51 -17.24
C VAL A 94 -11.91 35.32 -18.53
N ALA A 95 -11.73 34.68 -19.69
CA ALA A 95 -11.82 35.37 -20.97
C ALA A 95 -13.24 35.92 -21.23
N PHE A 96 -14.28 35.17 -20.87
CA PHE A 96 -15.66 35.66 -20.96
C PHE A 96 -15.94 36.81 -19.99
N ALA A 97 -15.41 36.75 -18.77
CA ALA A 97 -15.53 37.83 -17.80
C ALA A 97 -14.85 39.12 -18.27
N GLN A 98 -13.69 39.02 -18.92
CA GLN A 98 -13.01 40.17 -19.52
C GLN A 98 -13.80 40.79 -20.68
N GLN A 99 -14.66 40.03 -21.34
CA GLN A 99 -15.62 40.52 -22.34
C GLN A 99 -16.90 41.12 -21.72
N GLY A 100 -16.96 41.25 -20.39
CA GLY A 100 -18.12 41.79 -19.68
C GLY A 100 -19.26 40.80 -19.46
N LYS A 101 -19.06 39.50 -19.72
CA LYS A 101 -20.07 38.46 -19.47
C LYS A 101 -19.95 37.92 -18.05
N HIS A 102 -21.07 37.64 -17.40
CA HIS A 102 -21.06 37.05 -16.06
C HIS A 102 -20.59 35.58 -16.11
N PRO A 103 -19.58 35.16 -15.32
CA PRO A 103 -19.13 33.77 -15.29
C PRO A 103 -20.27 32.80 -14.99
N SER A 104 -20.46 31.79 -15.84
CA SER A 104 -21.41 30.70 -15.61
C SER A 104 -21.11 29.52 -16.52
N ASP A 105 -21.48 28.31 -16.11
CA ASP A 105 -21.26 27.08 -16.89
C ASP A 105 -22.02 27.09 -18.23
N LYS A 106 -23.17 27.77 -18.28
CA LYS A 106 -23.99 27.91 -19.48
C LYS A 106 -23.28 28.62 -20.64
N LEU A 107 -22.28 29.45 -20.36
CA LEU A 107 -21.49 30.12 -21.40
C LEU A 107 -20.57 29.15 -22.17
N LEU A 108 -20.16 28.07 -21.52
CA LEU A 108 -19.29 27.05 -22.11
C LEU A 108 -20.11 26.10 -23.02
N GLU A 109 -21.38 25.87 -22.69
CA GLU A 109 -22.31 25.05 -23.47
C GLU A 109 -22.71 25.71 -24.81
N ASN A 110 -22.85 27.04 -24.85
CA ASN A 110 -23.20 27.77 -26.08
C ASN A 110 -22.02 27.93 -27.06
N SER A 111 -20.82 27.49 -26.69
CA SER A 111 -19.58 27.71 -27.44
C SER A 111 -19.15 26.49 -28.28
N GLU A 112 -19.95 25.43 -28.38
CA GLU A 112 -19.61 24.18 -29.08
C GLU A 112 -19.26 24.35 -30.58
N SER A 113 -19.63 25.48 -31.19
CA SER A 113 -19.43 25.79 -32.62
C SER A 113 -18.32 26.82 -32.91
N GLN A 114 -17.75 27.47 -31.89
CA GLN A 114 -16.80 28.58 -32.04
C GLN A 114 -15.58 28.38 -31.12
N GLU A 115 -14.40 28.81 -31.56
CA GLU A 115 -13.17 28.66 -30.77
C GLU A 115 -13.28 29.44 -29.43
N LEU A 116 -12.85 28.83 -28.32
CA LEU A 116 -12.96 29.46 -27.00
C LEU A 116 -12.12 30.75 -26.94
N PRO A 117 -12.59 31.80 -26.24
CA PRO A 117 -11.88 33.07 -26.19
C PRO A 117 -10.57 32.96 -25.39
N VAL A 118 -9.56 33.77 -25.75
CA VAL A 118 -8.27 33.80 -25.06
C VAL A 118 -8.26 34.91 -24.00
N PRO A 119 -7.92 34.61 -22.73
CA PRO A 119 -7.85 35.62 -21.68
C PRO A 119 -6.58 36.48 -21.80
N VAL A 120 -6.66 37.73 -21.37
CA VAL A 120 -5.53 38.65 -21.26
C VAL A 120 -4.93 38.52 -19.86
N LEU A 121 -3.76 37.90 -19.74
CA LEU A 121 -3.13 37.59 -18.45
C LEU A 121 -1.76 38.29 -18.22
N GLY A 122 -1.36 39.22 -19.09
CA GLY A 122 -0.08 39.93 -18.95
C GLY A 122 1.14 38.99 -18.86
N ASP A 123 2.15 39.39 -18.09
CA ASP A 123 3.35 38.59 -17.84
C ASP A 123 3.10 37.49 -16.80
N LEU A 124 3.37 36.25 -17.20
CA LEU A 124 3.22 35.04 -16.41
C LEU A 124 4.51 34.58 -15.72
N SER A 125 5.61 35.34 -15.83
CA SER A 125 6.91 34.97 -15.26
C SER A 125 6.84 34.69 -13.77
N GLU A 126 6.14 35.51 -12.99
CA GLU A 126 5.97 35.30 -11.53
C GLU A 126 5.14 34.07 -11.19
N VAL A 127 4.07 33.81 -11.96
CA VAL A 127 3.21 32.62 -11.78
C VAL A 127 4.00 31.36 -12.11
N THR A 128 4.82 31.44 -13.17
CA THR A 128 5.69 30.35 -13.60
C THR A 128 6.79 30.12 -12.57
N LEU A 129 7.39 31.17 -11.99
CA LEU A 129 8.37 31.07 -10.90
C LEU A 129 7.75 30.55 -9.59
N LEU A 130 6.49 30.86 -9.30
CA LEU A 130 5.75 30.30 -8.17
C LEU A 130 5.49 28.80 -8.38
N ALA A 131 4.97 28.43 -9.55
CA ALA A 131 4.80 27.03 -9.95
C ALA A 131 6.13 26.29 -9.86
N GLN A 132 7.19 26.85 -10.45
CA GLN A 132 8.53 26.29 -10.36
C GLN A 132 9.08 26.23 -8.92
N ARG A 133 8.76 27.14 -8.02
CA ARG A 133 9.19 27.07 -6.61
C ARG A 133 8.47 25.96 -5.85
N LEU A 134 7.17 25.84 -6.05
CA LEU A 134 6.37 24.76 -5.48
C LEU A 134 6.81 23.40 -6.06
N HIS A 135 7.12 23.35 -7.36
CA HIS A 135 7.72 22.18 -8.01
C HIS A 135 9.18 21.92 -7.57
N LYS A 136 10.00 22.97 -7.37
CA LYS A 136 11.37 22.90 -6.82
C LYS A 136 11.38 22.45 -5.34
N GLY A 137 10.23 22.51 -4.66
CA GLY A 137 10.03 21.90 -3.34
C GLY A 137 10.00 20.36 -3.37
N SER A 138 9.72 19.74 -4.53
CA SER A 138 9.75 18.29 -4.69
C SER A 138 11.07 17.88 -5.34
N ASN A 139 12.14 17.85 -4.52
CA ASN A 139 13.38 17.19 -4.91
C ASN A 139 13.03 15.75 -5.38
N PRO A 140 13.31 15.34 -6.62
CA PRO A 140 12.96 14.01 -7.12
C PRO A 140 13.59 12.89 -6.29
N ALA A 141 14.69 13.17 -5.58
CA ALA A 141 15.32 12.27 -4.63
C ALA A 141 14.72 12.33 -3.21
N LYS A 142 13.60 13.01 -2.97
CA LYS A 142 12.92 13.03 -1.66
C LYS A 142 11.47 12.61 -1.80
N LEU A 143 11.07 11.62 -1.00
CA LEU A 143 9.71 11.10 -1.00
C LEU A 143 8.72 12.06 -0.32
N ASN A 144 9.12 12.69 0.78
CA ASN A 144 8.31 13.63 1.56
C ASN A 144 6.91 13.10 1.94
N LEU A 145 6.81 11.81 2.29
CA LEU A 145 5.56 11.21 2.79
C LEU A 145 5.76 10.67 4.20
N THR A 146 4.82 10.97 5.09
CA THR A 146 4.68 10.32 6.39
C THR A 146 3.90 9.01 6.25
N TYR A 147 3.89 8.18 7.30
CA TYR A 147 3.04 6.99 7.29
C TYR A 147 1.54 7.31 7.18
N SER A 148 1.12 8.42 7.79
CA SER A 148 -0.25 8.91 7.70
C SER A 148 -0.63 9.24 6.25
N ASP A 149 0.24 9.93 5.52
CA ASP A 149 0.01 10.26 4.10
C ASP A 149 -0.15 9.01 3.25
N ILE A 150 0.71 8.00 3.48
CA ILE A 150 0.64 6.69 2.82
C ILE A 150 -0.70 5.99 3.13
N CYS A 151 -1.16 6.03 4.37
CA CYS A 151 -2.44 5.43 4.76
C CYS A 151 -3.64 6.11 4.09
N ASN A 152 -3.54 7.42 3.84
CA ASN A 152 -4.60 8.21 3.22
C ASN A 152 -4.74 7.95 1.71
N LEU A 153 -3.77 7.27 1.07
CA LEU A 153 -3.84 6.95 -0.35
C LEU A 153 -4.97 5.97 -0.68
N ASP A 154 -5.19 4.96 0.16
CA ASP A 154 -6.35 4.05 0.01
C ASP A 154 -6.64 3.27 1.30
N THR A 155 -7.89 2.83 1.44
CA THR A 155 -8.34 1.85 2.43
C THR A 155 -8.90 0.64 1.71
N ILE A 156 -8.26 -0.51 1.94
CA ILE A 156 -8.59 -1.78 1.30
C ILE A 156 -9.23 -2.72 2.31
N GLU A 157 -10.26 -3.44 1.86
CA GLU A 157 -10.83 -4.57 2.58
C GLU A 157 -10.83 -5.81 1.69
N VAL A 158 -10.60 -6.98 2.28
CA VAL A 158 -10.65 -8.27 1.58
C VAL A 158 -11.39 -9.26 2.46
N ASN A 159 -12.52 -9.76 1.99
CA ASN A 159 -13.38 -10.69 2.71
C ASN A 159 -13.52 -12.01 1.94
N LEU A 160 -13.60 -13.14 2.65
CA LEU A 160 -13.92 -14.43 2.04
C LEU A 160 -15.39 -14.45 1.63
N VAL A 161 -15.68 -14.87 0.40
CA VAL A 161 -17.06 -15.08 -0.05
C VAL A 161 -17.54 -16.44 0.48
N PRO A 162 -18.62 -16.50 1.28
CA PRO A 162 -19.12 -17.76 1.81
C PRO A 162 -19.75 -18.62 0.70
N GLU A 163 -19.50 -19.93 0.74
CA GLU A 163 -20.21 -20.89 -0.11
C GLU A 163 -21.68 -20.92 0.30
N LYS A 164 -22.59 -20.59 -0.64
CA LYS A 164 -24.03 -20.68 -0.40
C LYS A 164 -24.46 -22.14 -0.47
N LYS A 165 -25.29 -22.59 0.47
CA LYS A 165 -25.90 -23.95 0.43
C LYS A 165 -26.54 -24.19 -0.94
N GLY A 166 -26.08 -25.22 -1.65
CA GLY A 166 -26.59 -25.61 -2.97
C GLY A 166 -25.86 -25.01 -4.19
N ILE A 167 -24.93 -24.07 -4.00
CA ILE A 167 -24.09 -23.52 -5.08
C ILE A 167 -22.64 -23.89 -4.79
N PHE A 168 -22.10 -24.85 -5.55
CA PHE A 168 -20.67 -25.19 -5.50
C PHE A 168 -19.87 -24.15 -6.27
N LEU A 169 -19.12 -23.30 -5.55
CA LEU A 169 -18.12 -22.43 -6.18
C LEU A 169 -16.92 -23.29 -6.61
N LYS A 170 -16.57 -23.24 -7.90
CA LYS A 170 -15.42 -23.99 -8.45
C LYS A 170 -14.09 -23.54 -7.83
N HIS A 171 -14.03 -22.31 -7.33
CA HIS A 171 -12.85 -21.68 -6.74
C HIS A 171 -13.25 -20.79 -5.56
N VAL A 172 -12.36 -20.66 -4.58
CA VAL A 172 -12.51 -19.66 -3.51
C VAL A 172 -12.39 -18.25 -4.08
N GLU A 173 -13.39 -17.43 -3.78
CA GLU A 173 -13.45 -16.03 -4.18
C GLU A 173 -13.30 -15.09 -2.98
N TYR A 174 -12.72 -13.92 -3.26
CA TYR A 174 -12.48 -12.85 -2.31
C TYR A 174 -13.24 -11.62 -2.79
N GLN A 175 -14.06 -11.04 -1.92
CA GLN A 175 -14.62 -9.72 -2.13
C GLN A 175 -13.54 -8.70 -1.75
N VAL A 176 -13.15 -7.87 -2.72
CA VAL A 176 -12.12 -6.84 -2.58
C VAL A 176 -12.79 -5.48 -2.70
N THR A 177 -12.58 -4.62 -1.70
CA THR A 177 -13.11 -3.25 -1.66
C THR A 177 -11.95 -2.26 -1.69
N SER A 178 -12.06 -1.20 -2.51
CA SER A 178 -11.19 -0.03 -2.46
C SER A 178 -12.02 1.23 -2.19
N LYS A 179 -11.63 1.99 -1.17
CA LYS A 179 -12.26 3.27 -0.85
C LYS A 179 -11.92 4.33 -1.89
N ARG A 180 -10.69 4.37 -2.39
CA ARG A 180 -10.25 5.33 -3.42
C ARG A 180 -11.03 5.16 -4.72
N PHE A 181 -11.28 3.93 -5.14
CA PHE A 181 -12.00 3.64 -6.39
C PHE A 181 -13.52 3.52 -6.20
N ASN A 182 -14.02 3.59 -4.96
CA ASN A 182 -15.41 3.35 -4.60
C ASN A 182 -15.96 2.06 -5.26
N SER A 183 -15.18 0.98 -5.17
CA SER A 183 -15.43 -0.25 -5.89
C SER A 183 -15.48 -1.46 -4.97
N VAL A 184 -16.31 -2.42 -5.36
CA VAL A 184 -16.39 -3.76 -4.77
C VAL A 184 -16.31 -4.76 -5.92
N VAL A 185 -15.28 -5.59 -5.93
CA VAL A 185 -15.02 -6.56 -7.00
C VAL A 185 -14.73 -7.93 -6.41
N TYR A 186 -15.00 -8.98 -7.19
CA TYR A 186 -14.75 -10.36 -6.80
C TYR A 186 -13.50 -10.88 -7.52
N ARG A 187 -12.57 -11.45 -6.75
CA ARG A 187 -11.27 -11.93 -7.24
C ARG A 187 -11.00 -13.31 -6.71
N ARG A 188 -10.46 -14.19 -7.54
CA ARG A 188 -9.88 -15.48 -7.09
C ARG A 188 -8.38 -15.35 -6.91
N TYR A 189 -7.76 -16.27 -6.17
CA TYR A 189 -6.31 -16.25 -5.92
C TYR A 189 -5.45 -16.10 -7.19
N ASN A 190 -5.83 -16.77 -8.29
CA ASN A 190 -5.08 -16.68 -9.55
C ASN A 190 -5.16 -15.30 -10.23
N ASP A 191 -6.17 -14.47 -9.91
CA ASP A 191 -6.23 -13.08 -10.39
C ASP A 191 -5.13 -12.25 -9.71
N PHE A 192 -4.90 -12.46 -8.41
CA PHE A 192 -3.79 -11.84 -7.68
C PHE A 192 -2.43 -12.28 -8.22
N VAL A 193 -2.27 -13.55 -8.59
CA VAL A 193 -1.05 -14.05 -9.24
C VAL A 193 -0.77 -13.29 -10.54
N SER A 194 -1.80 -13.07 -11.35
CA SER A 194 -1.64 -12.35 -12.63
C SER A 194 -1.35 -10.87 -12.42
N LEU A 195 -1.98 -10.24 -11.43
CA LEU A 195 -1.64 -8.89 -10.99
C LEU A 195 -0.15 -8.82 -10.57
N HIS A 196 0.29 -9.70 -9.69
CA HIS A 196 1.66 -9.72 -9.18
C HIS A 196 2.71 -9.91 -10.30
N GLU A 197 2.48 -10.84 -11.24
CA GLU A 197 3.34 -11.04 -12.40
C GLU A 197 3.44 -9.78 -13.28
N LEU A 198 2.29 -9.15 -13.57
CA LEU A 198 2.24 -7.92 -14.35
C LEU A 198 2.94 -6.75 -13.64
N LEU A 199 2.75 -6.62 -12.33
CA LEU A 199 3.42 -5.59 -11.53
C LEU A 199 4.94 -5.78 -11.49
N LEU A 200 5.43 -7.01 -11.38
CA LEU A 200 6.88 -7.28 -11.43
C LEU A 200 7.48 -6.96 -12.81
N ALA A 201 6.74 -7.22 -13.89
CA ALA A 201 7.17 -6.87 -15.24
C ALA A 201 7.14 -5.36 -15.49
N ARG A 202 6.09 -4.67 -15.01
CA ARG A 202 5.92 -3.22 -15.14
C ARG A 202 6.88 -2.42 -14.24
N PHE A 203 7.13 -2.90 -13.02
CA PHE A 203 7.87 -2.21 -11.98
C PHE A 203 9.04 -3.07 -11.44
N PRO A 204 10.06 -3.33 -12.25
CA PRO A 204 11.21 -4.13 -11.84
C PRO A 204 12.00 -3.50 -10.68
N TYR A 205 11.88 -2.18 -10.47
CA TYR A 205 12.67 -1.42 -9.48
C TYR A 205 11.84 -0.88 -8.30
N ARG A 206 10.60 -1.35 -8.13
CA ARG A 206 9.71 -0.98 -7.00
C ARG A 206 9.53 -2.09 -5.99
N LEU A 207 9.19 -1.76 -4.75
CA LEU A 207 8.87 -2.78 -3.76
C LEU A 207 7.51 -3.40 -4.08
N ILE A 208 7.50 -4.71 -4.35
CA ILE A 208 6.30 -5.51 -4.62
C ILE A 208 6.31 -6.68 -3.63
N PRO A 209 5.35 -6.76 -2.69
CA PRO A 209 5.32 -7.85 -1.71
C PRO A 209 5.02 -9.19 -2.36
N LYS A 210 5.49 -10.26 -1.70
CA LYS A 210 5.19 -11.63 -2.12
C LYS A 210 3.71 -11.96 -1.85
N LEU A 211 3.14 -12.80 -2.71
CA LEU A 211 1.85 -13.42 -2.46
C LEU A 211 1.98 -14.58 -1.46
N PRO A 212 0.91 -14.90 -0.70
CA PRO A 212 0.85 -16.12 0.10
C PRO A 212 0.98 -17.38 -0.78
N PRO A 213 1.43 -18.52 -0.26
CA PRO A 213 1.70 -19.70 -1.07
C PRO A 213 0.44 -20.29 -1.74
N LYS A 214 0.66 -20.85 -2.93
CA LYS A 214 -0.34 -21.66 -3.63
C LYS A 214 -0.38 -23.05 -3.00
N LYS A 215 -1.31 -23.30 -2.07
CA LYS A 215 -1.56 -24.66 -1.55
C LYS A 215 -2.07 -25.56 -2.67
N ILE A 216 -1.62 -26.82 -2.65
CA ILE A 216 -1.92 -27.83 -3.67
C ILE A 216 -3.02 -28.80 -3.17
N VAL A 217 -3.22 -28.98 -1.85
CA VAL A 217 -4.26 -29.86 -1.26
C VAL A 217 -4.75 -29.32 0.10
N GLY A 218 -6.04 -29.48 0.44
CA GLY A 218 -6.59 -29.32 1.79
C GLY A 218 -6.58 -27.89 2.35
N ALA A 219 -7.40 -27.01 1.78
CA ALA A 219 -7.62 -25.67 2.34
C ALA A 219 -8.68 -25.76 3.46
N ASP A 220 -8.24 -25.88 4.70
CA ASP A 220 -9.09 -25.70 5.87
C ASP A 220 -9.43 -24.21 6.07
N SER A 221 -10.41 -23.94 6.94
CA SER A 221 -10.86 -22.57 7.25
C SER A 221 -9.72 -21.68 7.75
N GLN A 222 -8.82 -22.23 8.56
CA GLN A 222 -7.64 -21.52 9.06
C GLN A 222 -6.73 -21.06 7.91
N PHE A 223 -6.38 -21.96 6.99
CA PHE A 223 -5.56 -21.61 5.85
C PHE A 223 -6.20 -20.54 4.96
N LEU A 224 -7.51 -20.63 4.72
CA LEU A 224 -8.23 -19.64 3.91
C LEU A 224 -8.20 -18.25 4.56
N GLU A 225 -8.34 -18.19 5.88
CA GLU A 225 -8.27 -16.95 6.64
C GLU A 225 -6.86 -16.36 6.66
N GLU A 226 -5.81 -17.16 6.88
CA GLU A 226 -4.41 -16.73 6.79
C GLU A 226 -4.06 -16.19 5.39
N ARG A 227 -4.55 -16.86 4.35
CA ARG A 227 -4.42 -16.39 2.97
C ARG A 227 -5.15 -15.06 2.76
N ARG A 228 -6.41 -14.94 3.22
CA ARG A 228 -7.20 -13.70 3.11
C ARG A 228 -6.47 -12.52 3.73
N ARG A 229 -5.95 -12.68 4.96
CA ARG A 229 -5.16 -11.65 5.65
C ARG A 229 -3.90 -11.27 4.87
N SER A 230 -3.21 -12.24 4.30
CA SER A 230 -2.02 -12.00 3.47
C SER A 230 -2.34 -11.28 2.15
N LEU A 231 -3.46 -11.62 1.51
CA LEU A 231 -3.93 -10.92 0.30
C LEU A 231 -4.36 -9.48 0.62
N LEU A 232 -4.99 -9.25 1.78
CA LEU A 232 -5.30 -7.90 2.27
C LEU A 232 -4.03 -7.07 2.44
N ARG A 233 -3.00 -7.60 3.11
CA ARG A 233 -1.73 -6.89 3.30
C ARG A 233 -1.03 -6.61 1.96
N PHE A 234 -0.98 -7.60 1.07
CA PHE A 234 -0.46 -7.43 -0.29
C PHE A 234 -1.14 -6.26 -1.02
N LEU A 235 -2.47 -6.26 -1.11
CA LEU A 235 -3.21 -5.18 -1.77
C LEU A 235 -3.07 -3.84 -1.05
N THR A 236 -3.00 -3.85 0.29
CA THR A 236 -2.78 -2.63 1.09
C THR A 236 -1.47 -1.95 0.70
N VAL A 237 -0.37 -2.71 0.58
CA VAL A 237 0.92 -2.16 0.15
C VAL A 237 0.85 -1.66 -1.29
N ILE A 238 0.24 -2.42 -2.22
CA ILE A 238 0.13 -2.01 -3.62
C ILE A 238 -0.73 -0.75 -3.80
N ALA A 239 -1.90 -0.70 -3.16
CA ALA A 239 -2.83 0.43 -3.25
C ALA A 239 -2.30 1.70 -2.58
N ARG A 240 -1.41 1.56 -1.59
CA ARG A 240 -0.76 2.68 -0.89
C ARG A 240 0.63 3.01 -1.41
N HIS A 241 1.13 2.31 -2.42
CA HIS A 241 2.42 2.64 -3.01
C HIS A 241 2.29 3.94 -3.84
N PRO A 242 3.12 4.96 -3.62
CA PRO A 242 2.95 6.29 -4.22
C PRO A 242 3.08 6.33 -5.76
N VAL A 243 3.88 5.41 -6.33
CA VAL A 243 4.00 5.20 -7.78
C VAL A 243 3.04 4.12 -8.28
N VAL A 244 3.18 2.88 -7.79
CA VAL A 244 2.45 1.70 -8.31
C VAL A 244 0.93 1.87 -8.25
N SER A 245 0.38 2.48 -7.19
CA SER A 245 -1.08 2.66 -7.04
C SER A 245 -1.74 3.54 -8.11
N LYS A 246 -0.95 4.31 -8.85
CA LYS A 246 -1.44 5.20 -9.92
C LYS A 246 -1.52 4.50 -11.28
N ASP A 247 -0.95 3.30 -11.39
CA ASP A 247 -0.89 2.57 -12.66
C ASP A 247 -2.24 1.95 -13.04
N HIS A 248 -2.52 1.93 -14.34
CA HIS A 248 -3.78 1.39 -14.88
C HIS A 248 -3.96 -0.11 -14.60
N ILE A 249 -2.88 -0.87 -14.40
CA ILE A 249 -2.97 -2.28 -13.98
C ILE A 249 -3.68 -2.38 -12.62
N VAL A 250 -3.33 -1.50 -11.68
CA VAL A 250 -3.92 -1.47 -10.33
C VAL A 250 -5.37 -0.99 -10.39
N GLN A 251 -5.62 0.11 -11.12
CA GLN A 251 -6.98 0.61 -11.33
C GLN A 251 -7.89 -0.47 -11.93
N PHE A 252 -7.44 -1.15 -12.98
CA PHE A 252 -8.20 -2.23 -13.61
C PHE A 252 -8.52 -3.36 -12.62
N PHE A 253 -7.51 -3.79 -11.84
CA PHE A 253 -7.71 -4.84 -10.85
C PHE A 253 -8.75 -4.47 -9.79
N PHE A 254 -8.88 -3.19 -9.41
CA PHE A 254 -9.89 -2.76 -8.43
C PHE A 254 -11.25 -2.43 -9.03
N THR A 255 -11.37 -2.20 -10.34
CA THR A 255 -12.61 -1.66 -10.94
C THR A 255 -13.27 -2.56 -11.97
N TYR A 256 -12.56 -3.52 -12.58
CA TYR A 256 -13.12 -4.40 -13.59
C TYR A 256 -14.11 -5.40 -12.97
N THR A 257 -15.35 -5.43 -13.48
CA THR A 257 -16.43 -6.29 -12.98
C THR A 257 -16.78 -7.45 -13.92
N GLY A 258 -16.09 -7.56 -15.06
CA GLY A 258 -16.36 -8.63 -16.02
C GLY A 258 -15.77 -9.99 -15.62
N GLU A 259 -16.15 -11.02 -16.36
CA GLU A 259 -15.65 -12.38 -16.16
C GLU A 259 -14.19 -12.53 -16.60
N GLU A 260 -13.59 -13.67 -16.23
CA GLU A 260 -12.22 -14.05 -16.61
C GLU A 260 -11.16 -12.97 -16.35
N THR A 261 -11.26 -12.27 -15.21
CA THR A 261 -10.34 -11.18 -14.82
C THR A 261 -8.87 -11.56 -15.05
N GLN A 262 -8.49 -12.79 -14.68
CA GLN A 262 -7.15 -13.34 -14.93
C GLN A 262 -6.67 -13.26 -16.39
N HIS A 263 -7.52 -13.66 -17.34
CA HIS A 263 -7.19 -13.65 -18.77
C HIS A 263 -7.20 -12.20 -19.27
N LYS A 264 -8.25 -11.45 -18.92
CA LYS A 264 -8.45 -10.09 -19.41
C LYS A 264 -7.34 -9.13 -19.00
N ILE A 265 -6.92 -9.15 -17.73
CA ILE A 265 -5.84 -8.26 -17.26
C ILE A 265 -4.52 -8.53 -18.00
N ARG A 266 -4.22 -9.80 -18.31
CA ARG A 266 -3.01 -10.15 -19.06
C ARG A 266 -3.13 -9.76 -20.53
N GLU A 267 -4.28 -9.98 -21.14
CA GLU A 267 -4.53 -9.56 -22.52
C GLU A 267 -4.28 -8.05 -22.70
N VAL A 268 -4.84 -7.23 -21.79
CA VAL A 268 -4.74 -5.76 -21.84
C VAL A 268 -3.32 -5.28 -21.57
N PHE A 269 -2.63 -5.84 -20.56
CA PHE A 269 -1.39 -5.25 -20.04
C PHE A 269 -0.09 -6.00 -20.38
N ARG A 270 -0.12 -7.18 -21.02
CA ARG A 270 1.10 -7.99 -21.30
C ARG A 270 2.17 -7.29 -22.13
N ARG A 271 1.82 -6.26 -22.91
CA ARG A 271 2.76 -5.53 -23.80
C ARG A 271 3.11 -4.14 -23.27
N VAL A 272 2.67 -3.78 -22.07
CA VAL A 272 3.02 -2.49 -21.48
C VAL A 272 4.51 -2.50 -21.16
N PRO A 273 5.30 -1.52 -21.66
CA PRO A 273 6.71 -1.42 -21.33
C PRO A 273 6.93 -1.25 -19.81
N ASP A 274 8.13 -1.53 -19.33
CA ASP A 274 8.48 -1.27 -17.93
C ASP A 274 8.55 0.23 -17.61
N GLU A 275 8.59 0.56 -16.32
CA GLU A 275 8.62 1.94 -15.84
C GLU A 275 9.81 2.74 -16.38
N PHE A 276 10.96 2.10 -16.61
CA PHE A 276 12.15 2.76 -17.16
C PHE A 276 11.92 3.21 -18.61
N ALA A 277 11.26 2.39 -19.42
CA ALA A 277 10.94 2.75 -20.80
C ALA A 277 9.92 3.90 -20.91
N THR A 278 9.15 4.16 -19.85
CA THR A 278 8.06 5.16 -19.85
C THR A 278 8.33 6.39 -18.99
N SER A 279 9.33 6.37 -18.12
CA SER A 279 9.55 7.43 -17.14
C SER A 279 10.38 8.57 -17.71
N GLU A 280 9.93 9.80 -17.47
CA GLU A 280 10.66 11.02 -17.83
C GLU A 280 11.97 11.19 -17.04
N LEU A 281 12.07 10.55 -15.86
CA LEU A 281 13.27 10.56 -15.04
C LEU A 281 14.37 9.64 -15.57
N SER A 282 14.03 8.68 -16.44
CA SER A 282 14.98 7.68 -16.93
C SER A 282 16.11 8.29 -17.77
N SER A 283 15.83 9.32 -18.58
CA SER A 283 16.88 10.02 -19.35
C SER A 283 17.83 10.83 -18.46
N ARG A 284 17.36 11.25 -17.28
CA ARG A 284 18.11 12.08 -16.32
C ARG A 284 18.66 11.29 -15.13
N ALA A 285 18.58 9.96 -15.18
CA ALA A 285 18.88 9.13 -14.02
C ALA A 285 20.30 9.32 -13.46
N LYS A 286 21.28 9.66 -14.32
CA LYS A 286 22.66 9.96 -13.88
C LYS A 286 22.74 11.20 -12.99
N GLU A 287 21.91 12.21 -13.23
CA GLU A 287 21.85 13.43 -12.40
C GLU A 287 21.23 13.16 -11.02
N LEU A 288 20.41 12.13 -10.91
CA LEU A 288 19.66 11.77 -9.70
C LEU A 288 20.42 10.82 -8.77
N VAL A 289 21.57 10.31 -9.22
CA VAL A 289 22.38 9.31 -8.52
C VAL A 289 23.79 9.86 -8.37
N PRO A 290 24.06 10.65 -7.31
CA PRO A 290 25.41 11.12 -7.04
C PRO A 290 26.35 9.95 -6.69
N PRO A 291 27.68 10.10 -6.80
CA PRO A 291 28.66 9.02 -6.62
C PRO A 291 28.54 8.28 -5.29
N GLU A 292 28.12 8.97 -4.22
CA GLU A 292 27.96 8.41 -2.88
C GLU A 292 26.81 7.40 -2.79
N THR A 293 25.88 7.40 -3.76
CA THR A 293 24.66 6.57 -3.73
C THR A 293 24.95 5.07 -3.59
N LEU A 294 26.07 4.57 -4.14
CA LEU A 294 26.43 3.16 -4.01
C LEU A 294 26.81 2.80 -2.57
N THR A 295 27.56 3.67 -1.90
CA THR A 295 27.93 3.50 -0.49
C THR A 295 26.70 3.64 0.40
N GLU A 296 25.85 4.65 0.15
CA GLU A 296 24.60 4.84 0.88
C GLU A 296 23.61 3.68 0.68
N PHE A 297 23.57 3.10 -0.53
CA PHE A 297 22.78 1.90 -0.81
C PHE A 297 23.27 0.71 0.03
N ALA A 298 24.59 0.46 0.07
CA ALA A 298 25.15 -0.62 0.89
C ALA A 298 24.84 -0.43 2.38
N ASN A 299 25.04 0.79 2.89
CA ASN A 299 24.75 1.15 4.28
C ASN A 299 23.27 0.97 4.63
N SER A 300 22.37 1.49 3.80
CA SER A 300 20.91 1.40 4.03
C SER A 300 20.40 -0.03 3.91
N ARG A 301 20.93 -0.85 2.99
CA ARG A 301 20.62 -2.27 2.89
C ARG A 301 20.98 -3.02 4.17
N ASP A 302 22.17 -2.76 4.71
CA ASP A 302 22.63 -3.41 5.94
C ASP A 302 21.82 -2.95 7.17
N GLN A 303 21.47 -1.66 7.24
CA GLN A 303 20.58 -1.12 8.26
C GLN A 303 19.19 -1.78 8.21
N ILE A 304 18.56 -1.83 7.03
CA ILE A 304 17.24 -2.44 6.84
C ILE A 304 17.28 -3.94 7.18
N ARG A 305 18.39 -4.63 6.90
CA ARG A 305 18.58 -6.03 7.31
C ARG A 305 18.54 -6.19 8.84
N VAL A 306 19.22 -5.31 9.59
CA VAL A 306 19.19 -5.34 11.07
C VAL A 306 17.77 -5.07 11.58
N ILE A 307 17.08 -4.08 11.01
CA ILE A 307 15.70 -3.74 11.36
C ILE A 307 14.78 -4.94 11.10
N LEU A 308 14.87 -5.57 9.92
CA LEU A 308 14.08 -6.74 9.57
C LEU A 308 14.26 -7.88 10.57
N LEU A 309 15.49 -8.16 11.01
CA LEU A 309 15.77 -9.19 12.02
C LEU A 309 15.13 -8.84 13.37
N GLY A 310 15.23 -7.57 13.78
CA GLY A 310 14.61 -7.06 15.01
C GLY A 310 13.09 -7.17 14.99
N ILE A 311 12.44 -6.67 13.92
CA ILE A 311 10.98 -6.73 13.75
C ILE A 311 10.49 -8.18 13.64
N SER A 312 11.24 -9.07 12.98
CA SER A 312 10.89 -10.51 12.92
C SER A 312 10.88 -11.13 14.32
N ARG A 313 11.86 -10.81 15.17
CA ARG A 313 11.87 -11.27 16.57
C ARG A 313 10.71 -10.69 17.37
N LEU A 314 10.39 -9.40 17.20
CA LEU A 314 9.24 -8.78 17.85
C LEU A 314 7.93 -9.47 17.44
N LYS A 315 7.77 -9.82 16.16
CA LYS A 315 6.62 -10.57 15.68
C LYS A 315 6.54 -11.96 16.33
N ASN A 316 7.64 -12.71 16.39
CA ASN A 316 7.63 -14.01 17.05
C ASN A 316 7.20 -13.90 18.52
N ILE A 317 7.67 -12.87 19.25
CA ILE A 317 7.23 -12.62 20.62
C ILE A 317 5.73 -12.32 20.69
N ALA A 318 5.24 -11.45 19.80
CA ALA A 318 3.81 -11.11 19.74
C ALA A 318 2.92 -12.33 19.45
N ASP A 319 3.37 -13.24 18.58
CA ASP A 319 2.67 -14.51 18.33
C ASP A 319 2.65 -15.39 19.57
N CYS A 320 3.78 -15.51 20.27
CA CYS A 320 3.84 -16.24 21.54
C CYS A 320 2.92 -15.64 22.61
N LEU A 321 2.66 -14.33 22.60
CA LEU A 321 1.67 -13.71 23.48
C LEU A 321 0.26 -14.15 23.10
N ALA A 322 -0.11 -14.01 21.82
CA ALA A 322 -1.43 -14.41 21.31
C ALA A 322 -1.73 -15.90 21.56
N ILE A 323 -0.76 -16.77 21.30
CA ILE A 323 -0.87 -18.22 21.55
C ILE A 323 -1.08 -18.49 23.04
N ARG A 324 -0.34 -17.81 23.91
CA ARG A 324 -0.47 -18.00 25.37
C ARG A 324 -1.83 -17.55 25.88
N SER A 325 -2.33 -16.41 25.40
CA SER A 325 -3.69 -15.93 25.72
C SER A 325 -4.75 -16.92 25.26
N HIS A 326 -4.56 -17.52 24.09
CA HIS A 326 -5.44 -18.57 23.58
C HIS A 326 -5.38 -19.85 24.44
N SER A 327 -4.18 -20.35 24.77
CA SER A 327 -4.02 -21.52 25.64
C SER A 327 -4.62 -21.29 27.02
N TYR A 328 -4.40 -20.12 27.63
CA TYR A 328 -5.04 -19.75 28.90
C TYR A 328 -6.57 -19.79 28.79
N ALA A 329 -7.14 -19.32 27.67
CA ALA A 329 -8.58 -19.41 27.46
C ALA A 329 -9.09 -20.85 27.43
N VAL A 330 -8.35 -21.76 26.78
CA VAL A 330 -8.69 -23.20 26.73
C VAL A 330 -8.64 -23.80 28.13
N ASP A 331 -7.59 -23.54 28.90
CA ASP A 331 -7.44 -24.05 30.26
C ASP A 331 -8.57 -23.57 31.19
N MET A 332 -8.97 -22.30 31.09
CA MET A 332 -10.08 -21.76 31.89
C MET A 332 -11.43 -22.39 31.51
N ALA A 333 -11.66 -22.70 30.23
CA ALA A 333 -12.87 -23.39 29.78
C ALA A 333 -12.93 -24.83 30.33
N GLU A 334 -11.79 -25.51 30.30
CA GLU A 334 -11.66 -26.87 30.83
C GLU A 334 -11.89 -26.89 32.35
N LEU A 335 -11.28 -25.96 33.10
CA LEU A 335 -11.54 -25.80 34.53
C LEU A 335 -13.02 -25.55 34.83
N GLY A 336 -13.67 -24.66 34.07
CA GLY A 336 -15.11 -24.41 34.19
C GLY A 336 -15.93 -25.68 33.96
N THR A 337 -15.57 -26.47 32.94
CA THR A 337 -16.23 -27.74 32.61
C THR A 337 -16.09 -28.76 33.74
N GLN A 338 -14.87 -28.95 34.29
CA GLN A 338 -14.65 -29.89 35.38
C GLN A 338 -15.38 -29.49 36.67
N LEU A 339 -15.40 -28.19 37.00
CA LEU A 339 -16.19 -27.69 38.14
C LEU A 339 -17.69 -27.94 37.96
N SER A 340 -18.21 -27.75 36.74
CA SER A 340 -19.61 -28.06 36.43
C SER A 340 -19.92 -29.55 36.56
N ASN A 341 -19.00 -30.42 36.13
CA ASN A 341 -19.13 -31.87 36.27
C ASN A 341 -19.13 -32.29 37.74
N LEU A 342 -18.21 -31.76 38.56
CA LEU A 342 -18.16 -32.01 40.00
C LEU A 342 -19.41 -31.50 40.73
N ALA A 343 -19.91 -30.32 40.34
CA ALA A 343 -21.15 -29.77 40.88
C ALA A 343 -22.37 -30.66 40.57
N SER A 344 -22.35 -31.32 39.41
CA SER A 344 -23.45 -32.15 38.88
C SER A 344 -23.28 -33.64 39.19
N GLU A 345 -22.33 -34.00 40.06
CA GLU A 345 -22.06 -35.38 40.45
C GLU A 345 -23.35 -36.07 40.95
N PRO A 346 -23.76 -37.21 40.37
CA PRO A 346 -25.12 -37.73 40.51
C PRO A 346 -25.36 -38.56 41.78
N HIS A 347 -24.32 -39.04 42.45
CA HIS A 347 -24.47 -39.86 43.65
C HIS A 347 -24.87 -38.98 44.83
N GLY A 348 -25.95 -39.36 45.52
CA GLY A 348 -26.36 -38.67 46.74
C GLY A 348 -25.33 -38.85 47.86
N THR A 349 -25.05 -37.80 48.63
CA THR A 349 -24.28 -37.94 49.87
C THR A 349 -25.11 -38.67 50.92
N THR A 350 -24.62 -39.80 51.39
CA THR A 350 -25.22 -40.54 52.51
C THR A 350 -24.55 -40.16 53.82
N ALA A 351 -25.29 -40.24 54.94
CA ALA A 351 -24.73 -40.01 56.27
C ALA A 351 -23.59 -41.01 56.59
N TRP A 352 -23.63 -42.21 56.03
CA TRP A 352 -22.55 -43.20 56.13
C TRP A 352 -21.27 -42.71 55.44
N ALA A 353 -21.38 -42.11 54.25
CA ALA A 353 -20.22 -41.64 53.50
C ALA A 353 -19.62 -40.34 54.06
N THR A 354 -20.45 -39.43 54.58
CA THR A 354 -19.98 -38.11 55.05
C THR A 354 -19.85 -37.99 56.56
N GLY A 355 -20.29 -38.98 57.33
CA GLY A 355 -20.40 -38.88 58.79
C GLY A 355 -21.36 -37.76 59.23
N GLY A 356 -22.31 -37.38 58.38
CA GLY A 356 -23.22 -36.24 58.60
C GLY A 356 -22.68 -34.87 58.16
N SER A 357 -21.47 -34.80 57.59
CA SER A 357 -20.89 -33.53 57.09
C SER A 357 -21.64 -33.01 55.85
N THR A 358 -21.87 -31.69 55.82
CA THR A 358 -22.51 -30.96 54.71
C THR A 358 -21.51 -30.29 53.76
N ILE A 359 -20.21 -30.37 54.04
CA ILE A 359 -19.14 -29.66 53.31
C ILE A 359 -19.23 -29.91 51.80
N TRP A 360 -19.39 -31.17 51.38
CA TRP A 360 -19.47 -31.52 49.95
C TRP A 360 -20.68 -30.87 49.25
N GLN A 361 -21.84 -30.80 49.92
CA GLN A 361 -23.03 -30.16 49.35
C GLN A 361 -22.85 -28.64 49.19
N GLU A 362 -22.19 -27.99 50.15
CA GLU A 362 -21.85 -26.57 50.02
C GLU A 362 -20.78 -26.34 48.93
N MET A 363 -19.78 -27.22 48.82
CA MET A 363 -18.80 -27.18 47.73
C MET A 363 -19.46 -27.33 46.35
N LYS A 364 -20.42 -28.26 46.17
CA LYS A 364 -21.15 -28.41 44.91
C LYS A 364 -21.88 -27.13 44.49
N LYS A 365 -22.52 -26.43 45.43
CA LYS A 365 -23.15 -25.11 45.16
C LYS A 365 -22.11 -24.09 44.71
N GLY A 366 -20.97 -24.01 45.41
CA GLY A 366 -19.85 -23.14 45.06
C GLY A 366 -19.30 -23.43 43.67
N PHE A 367 -19.09 -24.71 43.33
CA PHE A 367 -18.60 -25.14 42.02
C PHE A 367 -19.55 -24.74 40.88
N HIS A 368 -20.87 -24.86 41.07
CA HIS A 368 -21.84 -24.43 40.06
C HIS A 368 -21.74 -22.92 39.76
N ILE A 369 -21.55 -22.10 40.80
CA ILE A 369 -21.38 -20.64 40.66
C ILE A 369 -20.05 -20.33 39.96
N ILE A 370 -18.94 -20.87 40.48
CA ILE A 370 -17.59 -20.58 40.01
C ILE A 370 -17.36 -21.08 38.57
N SER A 371 -17.96 -22.20 38.18
CA SER A 371 -17.83 -22.74 36.81
C SER A 371 -18.23 -21.74 35.72
N LYS A 372 -19.25 -20.90 35.98
CA LYS A 372 -19.72 -19.86 35.05
C LYS A 372 -18.68 -18.74 34.91
N GLU A 373 -18.05 -18.36 36.02
CA GLU A 373 -17.00 -17.33 36.02
C GLU A 373 -15.72 -17.81 35.30
N PHE A 374 -15.37 -19.10 35.39
CA PHE A 374 -14.27 -19.68 34.61
C PHE A 374 -14.55 -19.69 33.10
N ASN A 375 -15.79 -19.96 32.69
CA ASN A 375 -16.20 -19.81 31.29
C ASN A 375 -16.14 -18.33 30.83
N LEU A 376 -16.44 -17.39 31.72
CA LEU A 376 -16.28 -15.96 31.46
C LEU A 376 -14.79 -15.58 31.32
N LEU A 377 -13.90 -16.07 32.21
CA LEU A 377 -12.45 -15.91 32.09
C LEU A 377 -11.95 -16.41 30.73
N SER A 378 -12.37 -17.60 30.32
CA SER A 378 -12.06 -18.16 29.01
C SER A 378 -12.46 -17.22 27.87
N THR A 379 -13.71 -16.72 27.91
CA THR A 379 -14.22 -15.79 26.89
C THR A 379 -13.40 -14.50 26.82
N ARG A 380 -13.05 -13.91 27.98
CA ARG A 380 -12.23 -12.69 28.04
C ARG A 380 -10.82 -12.90 27.52
N ALA A 381 -10.19 -14.02 27.88
CA ALA A 381 -8.87 -14.41 27.40
C ALA A 381 -8.86 -14.66 25.89
N LEU A 382 -9.90 -15.29 25.33
CA LEU A 382 -10.03 -15.47 23.89
C LEU A 382 -10.16 -14.12 23.16
N GLN A 383 -10.95 -13.19 23.71
CA GLN A 383 -11.03 -11.83 23.18
C GLN A 383 -9.70 -11.07 23.28
N GLN A 384 -8.87 -11.33 24.30
CA GLN A 384 -7.52 -10.79 24.39
C GLN A 384 -6.63 -11.36 23.28
N ALA A 385 -6.62 -12.68 23.08
CA ALA A 385 -5.84 -13.33 22.02
C ALA A 385 -6.19 -12.76 20.63
N VAL A 386 -7.48 -12.57 20.33
CA VAL A 386 -7.94 -11.95 19.08
C VAL A 386 -7.46 -10.50 18.95
N ARG A 387 -7.45 -9.73 20.04
CA ARG A 387 -6.93 -8.35 20.03
C ARG A 387 -5.42 -8.30 19.80
N GLU A 388 -4.66 -9.21 20.41
CA GLU A 388 -3.21 -9.35 20.21
C GLU A 388 -2.92 -9.69 18.74
N GLU A 389 -3.63 -10.67 18.18
CA GLU A 389 -3.48 -11.09 16.79
C GLU A 389 -3.80 -9.93 15.81
N THR A 390 -4.98 -9.33 15.94
CA THR A 390 -5.48 -8.34 14.96
C THR A 390 -4.83 -6.96 15.10
N ARG A 391 -4.48 -6.51 16.31
CA ARG A 391 -3.96 -5.15 16.55
C ARG A 391 -2.44 -5.09 16.65
N VAL A 392 -1.77 -6.20 16.97
CA VAL A 392 -0.31 -6.27 17.12
C VAL A 392 0.28 -7.13 16.01
N CYS A 393 -0.07 -8.41 15.93
CA CYS A 393 0.56 -9.36 15.00
C CYS A 393 0.33 -8.96 13.53
N GLU A 394 -0.90 -8.60 13.13
CA GLU A 394 -1.19 -8.23 11.74
C GLU A 394 -0.49 -6.94 11.30
N ARG A 395 -0.30 -5.98 12.20
CA ARG A 395 0.44 -4.74 11.90
C ARG A 395 1.94 -4.97 11.77
N LEU A 396 2.50 -5.86 12.61
CA LEU A 396 3.88 -6.32 12.46
C LEU A 396 4.07 -7.09 11.15
N ASN A 397 3.12 -7.95 10.76
CA ASN A 397 3.15 -8.64 9.48
C ASN A 397 3.16 -7.66 8.30
N LEU A 398 2.36 -6.59 8.33
CA LEU A 398 2.36 -5.58 7.28
C LEU A 398 3.74 -4.92 7.14
N LEU A 399 4.38 -4.56 8.27
CA LEU A 399 5.72 -3.99 8.25
C LEU A 399 6.77 -5.01 7.75
N LEU A 400 6.65 -6.27 8.15
CA LEU A 400 7.52 -7.35 7.64
C LEU A 400 7.36 -7.55 6.14
N ASP A 401 6.14 -7.50 5.60
CA ASP A 401 5.89 -7.63 4.17
C ASP A 401 6.60 -6.52 3.38
N VAL A 402 6.61 -5.28 3.88
CA VAL A 402 7.34 -4.14 3.30
C VAL A 402 8.85 -4.34 3.38
N LEU A 403 9.39 -4.72 4.55
CA LEU A 403 10.82 -4.95 4.75
C LEU A 403 11.36 -6.11 3.90
N VAL A 404 10.58 -7.19 3.77
CA VAL A 404 10.92 -8.34 2.93
C VAL A 404 10.85 -7.96 1.45
N ALA A 405 9.84 -7.18 1.03
CA ALA A 405 9.74 -6.68 -0.34
C ALA A 405 10.95 -5.81 -0.72
N HIS A 406 11.42 -4.95 0.20
CA HIS A 406 12.63 -4.16 0.01
C HIS A 406 13.88 -5.03 -0.13
N ARG A 407 14.07 -6.03 0.76
CA ARG A 407 15.19 -6.99 0.63
C ARG A 407 15.20 -7.67 -0.74
N ILE A 408 14.05 -8.13 -1.22
CA ILE A 408 13.91 -8.77 -2.54
C ILE A 408 14.20 -7.77 -3.67
N LEU A 409 13.82 -6.51 -3.51
CA LEU A 409 14.16 -5.46 -4.47
C LEU A 409 15.68 -5.23 -4.55
N CYS A 410 16.39 -5.18 -3.41
CA CYS A 410 17.85 -5.10 -3.39
C CYS A 410 18.48 -6.29 -4.13
N GLU A 411 18.00 -7.51 -3.87
CA GLU A 411 18.47 -8.72 -4.57
C GLU A 411 18.22 -8.65 -6.08
N ARG A 412 17.05 -8.13 -6.51
CA ARG A 412 16.72 -7.94 -7.93
C ARG A 412 17.65 -6.92 -8.61
N HIS A 413 17.99 -5.83 -7.93
CA HIS A 413 18.93 -4.84 -8.44
C HIS A 413 20.33 -5.44 -8.62
N GLU A 414 20.85 -6.06 -7.56
CA GLU A 414 22.22 -6.61 -7.52
C GLU A 414 22.41 -7.74 -8.53
N ARG A 415 21.48 -8.70 -8.58
CA ARG A 415 21.56 -9.87 -9.48
C ARG A 415 21.06 -9.59 -10.90
N GLY A 416 20.34 -8.47 -11.09
CA GLY A 416 19.81 -8.04 -12.38
C GLY A 416 20.68 -6.95 -12.98
N VAL A 417 20.17 -5.72 -13.01
CA VAL A 417 20.75 -4.62 -13.78
C VAL A 417 22.19 -4.25 -13.36
N SER A 418 22.53 -4.38 -12.07
CA SER A 418 23.90 -4.13 -11.61
C SER A 418 24.88 -5.19 -12.13
N ALA A 419 24.51 -6.47 -12.07
CA ALA A 419 25.31 -7.55 -12.64
C ALA A 419 25.40 -7.44 -14.17
N ASP A 420 24.33 -7.03 -14.85
CA ASP A 420 24.34 -6.77 -16.30
C ASP A 420 25.32 -5.65 -16.66
N HIS A 421 25.35 -4.57 -15.88
CA HIS A 421 26.27 -3.47 -16.08
C HIS A 421 27.73 -3.93 -15.94
N GLN A 422 28.04 -4.67 -14.88
CA GLN A 422 29.38 -5.23 -14.67
C GLN A 422 29.79 -6.19 -15.78
N ARG A 423 28.87 -7.04 -16.27
CA ARG A 423 29.13 -7.93 -17.41
C ARG A 423 29.42 -7.14 -18.69
N ALA A 424 28.65 -6.09 -18.97
CA ALA A 424 28.86 -5.25 -20.15
C ALA A 424 30.24 -4.56 -20.14
N LEU A 425 30.66 -4.05 -18.98
CA LEU A 425 32.00 -3.47 -18.80
C LEU A 425 33.11 -4.52 -18.96
N SER A 426 32.94 -5.72 -18.39
CA SER A 426 33.90 -6.82 -18.52
C SER A 426 34.07 -7.28 -19.98
N THR A 427 32.98 -7.35 -20.74
CA THR A 427 33.03 -7.66 -22.18
C THR A 427 33.81 -6.61 -22.96
N MET A 428 33.60 -5.32 -22.68
CA MET A 428 34.39 -4.24 -23.30
C MET A 428 35.89 -4.34 -22.99
N LEU A 429 36.26 -4.64 -21.74
CA LEU A 429 37.65 -4.86 -21.37
C LEU A 429 38.28 -6.03 -22.13
N SER A 430 37.52 -7.12 -22.32
CA SER A 430 37.96 -8.27 -23.12
C SER A 430 38.19 -7.90 -24.59
N LEU A 431 37.29 -7.11 -25.20
CA LEU A 431 37.43 -6.64 -26.58
C LEU A 431 38.66 -5.74 -26.74
N LYS A 432 38.85 -4.76 -25.85
CA LYS A 432 40.04 -3.89 -25.83
C LYS A 432 41.34 -4.69 -25.70
N LYS A 433 41.35 -5.73 -24.86
CA LYS A 433 42.50 -6.63 -24.72
C LYS A 433 42.81 -7.40 -26.02
N ARG A 434 41.78 -7.90 -26.71
CA ARG A 434 41.93 -8.59 -28.00
C ARG A 434 42.45 -7.65 -29.08
N GLN A 435 41.94 -6.42 -29.14
CA GLN A 435 42.42 -5.40 -30.08
C GLN A 435 43.90 -5.12 -29.86
N MET A 436 44.33 -4.84 -28.61
CA MET A 436 45.74 -4.63 -28.29
C MET A 436 46.63 -5.82 -28.70
N GLN A 437 46.19 -7.05 -28.43
CA GLN A 437 46.93 -8.25 -28.84
C GLN A 437 46.98 -8.42 -30.37
N GLY A 438 45.91 -8.05 -31.08
CA GLY A 438 45.84 -8.10 -32.53
C GLY A 438 46.78 -7.11 -33.21
N VAL A 439 46.86 -5.88 -32.67
CA VAL A 439 47.80 -4.85 -33.14
C VAL A 439 49.25 -5.31 -32.96
N ILE A 440 49.58 -5.92 -31.81
CA ILE A 440 50.95 -6.43 -31.55
C ILE A 440 51.33 -7.58 -32.50
N ARG A 441 50.36 -8.41 -32.90
CA ARG A 441 50.59 -9.60 -33.75
C ARG A 441 50.55 -9.33 -35.26
N GLY A 442 50.28 -8.09 -35.68
CA GLY A 442 50.15 -7.76 -37.10
C GLY A 442 48.92 -8.39 -37.75
N THR A 443 47.77 -8.31 -37.07
CA THR A 443 46.48 -8.83 -37.60
C THR A 443 46.00 -7.99 -38.78
N ASP A 444 45.30 -8.60 -39.73
CA ASP A 444 44.78 -7.98 -40.95
C ASP A 444 43.76 -6.87 -40.66
N SER A 445 43.66 -5.91 -41.59
CA SER A 445 42.81 -4.71 -41.48
C SER A 445 41.33 -5.05 -41.26
N ASP A 446 40.81 -6.06 -41.96
CA ASP A 446 39.40 -6.45 -41.89
C ASP A 446 39.01 -6.97 -40.49
N THR A 447 39.93 -7.71 -39.85
CA THR A 447 39.74 -8.18 -38.46
C THR A 447 39.79 -7.03 -37.44
N VAL A 448 40.60 -6.00 -37.67
CA VAL A 448 40.66 -4.81 -36.81
C VAL A 448 39.36 -4.01 -36.93
N GLU A 449 38.88 -3.76 -38.14
CA GLU A 449 37.61 -3.05 -38.40
C GLU A 449 36.41 -3.80 -37.77
N TYR A 450 36.39 -5.12 -37.88
CA TYR A 450 35.36 -5.94 -37.23
C TYR A 450 35.36 -5.80 -35.69
N LEU A 451 36.54 -5.76 -35.07
CA LEU A 451 36.66 -5.56 -33.62
C LEU A 451 36.21 -4.16 -33.19
N GLU A 452 36.52 -3.13 -33.97
CA GLU A 452 36.08 -1.76 -33.72
C GLU A 452 34.55 -1.64 -33.79
N ASN A 453 33.92 -2.21 -34.83
CA ASN A 453 32.46 -2.26 -34.95
C ASN A 453 31.80 -2.94 -33.74
N LYS A 454 32.39 -4.04 -33.24
CA LYS A 454 31.93 -4.69 -32.01
C LYS A 454 32.09 -3.82 -30.77
N MET A 455 33.18 -3.05 -30.68
CA MET A 455 33.41 -2.13 -29.56
C MET A 455 32.38 -1.01 -29.55
N VAL A 456 32.12 -0.37 -30.69
CA VAL A 456 31.07 0.68 -30.81
C VAL A 456 29.69 0.15 -30.41
N ALA A 457 29.33 -1.06 -30.88
CA ALA A 457 28.09 -1.69 -30.46
C ALA A 457 28.05 -1.93 -28.93
N GLN A 458 29.18 -2.35 -28.34
CA GLN A 458 29.29 -2.57 -26.90
C GLN A 458 29.23 -1.27 -26.09
N GLU A 459 29.74 -0.15 -26.59
CA GLU A 459 29.60 1.18 -25.96
C GLU A 459 28.13 1.58 -25.82
N SER A 460 27.33 1.35 -26.88
CA SER A 460 25.89 1.60 -26.85
C SER A 460 25.17 0.72 -25.80
N VAL A 461 25.55 -0.56 -25.70
CA VAL A 461 25.03 -1.47 -24.66
C VAL A 461 25.40 -0.97 -23.26
N ILE A 462 26.67 -0.59 -23.03
CA ILE A 462 27.12 -0.05 -21.74
C ILE A 462 26.31 1.19 -21.37
N ALA A 463 26.19 2.16 -22.28
CA ALA A 463 25.45 3.40 -22.02
C ALA A 463 23.98 3.13 -21.64
N ASN A 464 23.33 2.19 -22.33
CA ASN A 464 21.94 1.82 -22.03
C ASN A 464 21.80 1.15 -20.65
N VAL A 465 22.65 0.17 -20.36
CA VAL A 465 22.61 -0.57 -19.09
C VAL A 465 23.03 0.31 -17.91
N GLU A 466 24.01 1.20 -18.11
CA GLU A 466 24.43 2.18 -17.11
C GLU A 466 23.27 3.13 -16.73
N LEU A 467 22.57 3.68 -17.73
CA LEU A 467 21.42 4.56 -17.48
C LEU A 467 20.31 3.83 -16.71
N ARG A 468 20.06 2.57 -17.07
CA ARG A 468 19.08 1.71 -16.40
C ARG A 468 19.51 1.35 -14.98
N ASN A 469 20.81 1.16 -14.75
CA ASN A 469 21.38 0.94 -13.43
C ASN A 469 21.22 2.18 -12.52
N CYS A 470 21.52 3.38 -13.04
CA CYS A 470 21.27 4.64 -12.32
C CYS A 470 19.78 4.80 -12.00
N PHE A 471 18.88 4.55 -12.96
CA PHE A 471 17.44 4.66 -12.70
C PHE A 471 16.98 3.68 -11.61
N SER A 472 17.51 2.45 -11.62
CA SER A 472 17.24 1.46 -10.57
C SER A 472 17.74 1.91 -9.20
N LEU A 473 18.92 2.53 -9.10
CA LEU A 473 19.45 3.07 -7.84
C LEU A 473 18.60 4.23 -7.32
N HIS A 474 18.15 5.11 -8.21
CA HIS A 474 17.21 6.17 -7.86
C HIS A 474 15.89 5.60 -7.31
N CYS A 475 15.32 4.60 -7.98
CA CYS A 475 14.11 3.94 -7.48
C CYS A 475 14.35 3.31 -6.10
N LEU A 476 15.43 2.53 -5.95
CA LEU A 476 15.84 1.95 -4.66
C LEU A 476 15.94 2.99 -3.55
N HIS A 477 16.53 4.15 -3.83
CA HIS A 477 16.61 5.24 -2.87
C HIS A 477 15.22 5.72 -2.42
N MET A 478 14.28 5.88 -3.35
CA MET A 478 12.90 6.25 -3.04
C MET A 478 12.15 5.15 -2.27
N GLU A 479 12.37 3.88 -2.63
CA GLU A 479 11.78 2.73 -1.93
C GLU A 479 12.35 2.59 -0.51
N THR A 480 13.63 2.89 -0.28
CA THR A 480 14.23 2.95 1.05
C THR A 480 13.58 4.03 1.91
N GLN A 481 13.34 5.23 1.38
CA GLN A 481 12.59 6.27 2.09
C GLN A 481 11.15 5.83 2.40
N LEU A 482 10.51 5.10 1.47
CA LEU A 482 9.18 4.53 1.69
C LEU A 482 9.18 3.51 2.83
N VAL A 483 10.20 2.67 2.94
CA VAL A 483 10.39 1.76 4.09
C VAL A 483 10.51 2.55 5.39
N HIS A 484 11.32 3.62 5.42
CA HIS A 484 11.48 4.45 6.61
C HIS A 484 10.16 5.11 7.05
N ALA A 485 9.35 5.61 6.11
CA ALA A 485 8.03 6.11 6.43
C ALA A 485 7.16 5.02 7.09
N HIS A 486 7.19 3.78 6.59
CA HIS A 486 6.45 2.66 7.21
C HIS A 486 6.95 2.28 8.61
N LEU A 487 8.18 2.62 9.02
CA LEU A 487 8.68 2.30 10.36
C LEU A 487 7.91 3.03 11.47
N GLU A 488 7.22 4.13 11.17
CA GLU A 488 6.33 4.82 12.11
C GLU A 488 5.19 3.92 12.63
N ILE A 489 4.84 2.84 11.89
CA ILE A 489 3.92 1.80 12.36
C ILE A 489 4.33 1.27 13.73
N LEU A 490 5.63 1.15 14.01
CA LEU A 490 6.15 0.54 15.22
C LEU A 490 5.66 1.24 16.48
N ALA A 491 5.64 2.58 16.50
CA ALA A 491 5.12 3.34 17.64
C ALA A 491 3.64 3.01 17.90
N THR A 492 2.86 2.92 16.82
CA THR A 492 1.43 2.58 16.90
C THR A 492 1.21 1.12 17.34
N VAL A 493 2.09 0.19 16.95
CA VAL A 493 2.07 -1.21 17.37
C VAL A 493 2.38 -1.33 18.85
N LEU A 494 3.44 -0.66 19.33
CA LEU A 494 3.82 -0.69 20.75
C LEU A 494 2.73 -0.08 21.63
N GLN A 495 2.15 1.05 21.21
CA GLN A 495 1.00 1.63 21.90
C GLN A 495 -0.19 0.66 21.92
N SER A 496 -0.46 -0.03 20.80
CA SER A 496 -1.53 -1.01 20.73
C SER A 496 -1.27 -2.20 21.66
N LEU A 497 -0.02 -2.69 21.75
CA LEU A 497 0.37 -3.76 22.65
C LEU A 497 0.11 -3.36 24.10
N VAL A 498 0.60 -2.20 24.55
CA VAL A 498 0.38 -1.71 25.91
C VAL A 498 -1.11 -1.64 26.23
N ASN A 499 -1.91 -1.03 25.35
CA ASN A 499 -3.35 -0.90 25.55
C ASN A 499 -4.08 -2.25 25.59
N VAL A 500 -3.67 -3.21 24.74
CA VAL A 500 -4.25 -4.56 24.72
C VAL A 500 -3.92 -5.30 26.01
N GLN A 501 -2.68 -5.25 26.50
CA GLN A 501 -2.27 -5.89 27.74
C GLN A 501 -2.95 -5.29 28.97
N ILE A 502 -2.98 -3.95 29.10
CA ILE A 502 -3.66 -3.28 30.21
C ILE A 502 -5.12 -3.72 30.26
N ARG A 503 -5.83 -3.62 29.12
CA ARG A 503 -7.24 -3.96 29.05
C ARG A 503 -7.48 -5.44 29.36
N GLY A 504 -6.69 -6.34 28.79
CA GLY A 504 -6.80 -7.77 29.01
C GLY A 504 -6.62 -8.15 30.49
N HIS A 505 -5.53 -7.67 31.10
CA HIS A 505 -5.28 -7.91 32.52
C HIS A 505 -6.36 -7.32 33.43
N SER A 506 -6.85 -6.11 33.15
CA SER A 506 -7.96 -5.53 33.91
C SER A 506 -9.24 -6.37 33.79
N GLU A 507 -9.62 -6.76 32.58
CA GLU A 507 -10.82 -7.59 32.35
C GLU A 507 -10.73 -8.96 33.06
N LEU A 508 -9.55 -9.60 33.05
CA LEU A 508 -9.33 -10.86 33.78
C LEU A 508 -9.37 -10.65 35.31
N ALA A 509 -8.73 -9.59 35.80
CA ALA A 509 -8.72 -9.26 37.23
C ALA A 509 -10.14 -9.02 37.78
N GLU A 510 -10.99 -8.34 37.01
CA GLU A 510 -12.39 -8.15 37.41
C GLU A 510 -13.14 -9.47 37.57
N VAL A 511 -12.92 -10.46 36.68
CA VAL A 511 -13.56 -11.77 36.85
C VAL A 511 -12.98 -12.53 38.05
N TRP A 512 -11.67 -12.45 38.30
CA TRP A 512 -11.07 -13.06 39.50
C TRP A 512 -11.64 -12.50 40.80
N LYS A 513 -11.95 -11.19 40.85
CA LYS A 513 -12.64 -10.57 42.00
C LYS A 513 -14.07 -11.08 42.21
N LEU A 514 -14.73 -11.60 41.18
CA LEU A 514 -16.05 -12.25 41.30
C LEU A 514 -15.91 -13.66 41.89
N ILE A 515 -14.81 -14.36 41.59
CA ILE A 515 -14.56 -15.73 42.02
C ILE A 515 -14.14 -15.78 43.50
N GLU A 516 -13.25 -14.88 43.93
CA GLU A 516 -12.62 -14.89 45.25
C GLU A 516 -13.63 -15.01 46.43
N PRO A 517 -14.72 -14.22 46.52
CA PRO A 517 -15.66 -14.33 47.64
C PRO A 517 -16.37 -15.68 47.70
N THR A 518 -16.62 -16.31 46.55
CA THR A 518 -17.28 -17.63 46.50
C THR A 518 -16.35 -18.73 46.98
N ILE A 519 -15.06 -18.67 46.61
CA ILE A 519 -14.04 -19.58 47.13
C ILE A 519 -13.89 -19.41 48.64
N MET A 520 -13.81 -18.17 49.14
CA MET A 520 -13.67 -17.90 50.57
C MET A 520 -14.83 -18.44 51.41
N LYS A 521 -16.05 -18.44 50.86
CA LYS A 521 -17.23 -19.05 51.50
C LYS A 521 -17.23 -20.58 51.48
N CYS A 522 -16.52 -21.19 50.54
CA CYS A 522 -16.38 -22.65 50.43
C CYS A 522 -15.24 -23.20 51.30
N LEU A 523 -14.35 -22.34 51.79
CA LEU A 523 -13.31 -22.73 52.75
C LEU A 523 -13.95 -22.89 54.13
N PRO A 524 -13.61 -23.94 54.90
CA PRO A 524 -14.08 -24.09 56.27
C PRO A 524 -13.65 -22.86 57.09
N GLU A 525 -14.56 -22.30 57.88
CA GLU A 525 -14.24 -21.20 58.79
C GLU A 525 -13.02 -21.62 59.64
N LYS A 526 -12.01 -20.74 59.73
CA LYS A 526 -10.89 -20.95 60.66
C LYS A 526 -11.50 -21.20 62.03
N SER A 527 -11.33 -22.42 62.55
CA SER A 527 -11.69 -22.75 63.92
C SER A 527 -11.03 -21.74 64.84
N THR A 528 -11.81 -20.80 65.37
CA THR A 528 -11.43 -20.05 66.56
C THR A 528 -11.27 -21.10 67.64
N SER A 529 -10.03 -21.46 67.95
CA SER A 529 -9.68 -22.32 69.08
C SER A 529 -10.20 -21.62 70.34
N GLY A 530 -11.41 -22.01 70.76
CA GLY A 530 -11.94 -21.68 72.06
C GLY A 530 -10.97 -22.25 73.09
N SER A 531 -10.28 -21.35 73.77
CA SER A 531 -9.63 -21.62 75.05
C SER A 531 -10.71 -21.98 76.05
N ASN A 532 -11.18 -23.22 76.03
CA ASN A 532 -11.89 -23.80 77.16
C ASN A 532 -10.82 -24.18 78.17
N GLY A 533 -10.62 -23.28 79.14
CA GLY A 533 -9.93 -23.59 80.38
C GLY A 533 -10.60 -24.81 81.02
N ILE A 534 -9.79 -25.83 81.27
CA ILE A 534 -10.12 -26.88 82.22
C ILE A 534 -9.47 -26.44 83.53
N SER A 535 -10.32 -25.98 84.43
CA SER A 535 -10.08 -25.77 85.86
C SER A 535 -9.71 -27.07 86.56
#